data_AF-A0A3A9V498-F1
#
_entry.id   AF-A0A3A9V498-F1
#
_cell.length_a   1.000
_cell.length_b   1.000
_cell.length_c   1.000
_cell.angle_alpha   90.00
_cell.angle_beta   90.00
_cell.angle_gamma   90.00
#
_symmetry.space_group_name_H-M   'P 1'
#
loop_
_entity.id
_entity.type
_entity.pdbx_description
1 polymer ?
#
loop_
_entity_poly.entity_id
_entity_poly.type
_entity_poly.pdbx_seq_one_letter_code
_entity_poly.pdbx_strand_id
1 'polypeptide(L)'
;MSDGPLVDNEIQELRQYAIARNGTVKHSELLLMAAMRSTANATLLTAHRRGSFILPMASISQVNRDYIVNFNRESIPNDIHALRFRRLMVRLGISSENITDLNDEIETRIFEEIETAGGRSFHRQAESIVIHLMSGSSVEPLNVLNAMNNASSDSTSGDKVMAGITYIIAKEYNHPLANRLLNGSLKVDALIPRVYRRLQGEGDASYQYSTDQDIGKADTLYLPTNLELAQITDRALIIHELTHAQDDFNTTTATDISTIDLEMNAYRSQSKYVMDEIRNVPSGSAPGWVTSASRLANANLTHYWGFVSAAKRAPSTYNTVLNEILSAAPTSKSLSQIATDIGNSISVIDTNLRNAIINMRDSRGRNLYNSTSTTRVDGGAGHFFN
;
A
#
# COMPACT_ATOMS: atom_id res chain seq x y z
N MET A 1 25.21 -7.06 23.18
CA MET A 1 25.59 -7.77 21.95
C MET A 1 26.60 -8.80 22.36
N SER A 2 26.32 -10.07 22.10
CA SER A 2 27.32 -11.12 22.21
C SER A 2 28.47 -10.86 21.21
N ASP A 3 29.66 -11.45 21.41
CA ASP A 3 30.87 -11.22 20.59
C ASP A 3 30.79 -11.78 19.15
N GLY A 4 29.59 -11.91 18.57
CA GLY A 4 29.35 -12.60 17.30
C GLY A 4 28.22 -11.98 16.45
N PRO A 5 27.83 -12.65 15.34
CA PRO A 5 26.74 -12.20 14.49
C PRO A 5 25.42 -12.05 15.25
N LEU A 6 24.57 -11.11 14.81
CA LEU A 6 23.21 -10.97 15.35
C LEU A 6 22.42 -12.27 15.20
N VAL A 7 21.84 -12.71 16.32
CA VAL A 7 20.90 -13.82 16.39
C VAL A 7 19.45 -13.34 16.51
N ASP A 8 18.49 -14.22 16.27
CA ASP A 8 17.06 -13.89 16.11
C ASP A 8 16.48 -13.12 17.30
N ASN A 9 16.84 -13.46 18.54
CA ASN A 9 16.37 -12.71 19.71
C ASN A 9 16.93 -11.28 19.75
N GLU A 10 18.19 -11.08 19.39
CA GLU A 10 18.78 -9.74 19.31
C GLU A 10 18.17 -8.93 18.16
N ILE A 11 17.87 -9.55 17.02
CA ILE A 11 17.16 -8.91 15.90
C ILE A 11 15.76 -8.48 16.35
N GLN A 12 15.04 -9.36 17.04
CA GLN A 12 13.71 -9.05 17.57
C GLN A 12 13.73 -7.87 18.53
N GLU A 13 14.68 -7.84 19.48
CA GLU A 13 14.84 -6.73 20.42
C GLU A 13 15.17 -5.40 19.70
N LEU A 14 16.07 -5.42 18.72
CA LEU A 14 16.43 -4.24 17.93
C LEU A 14 15.23 -3.71 17.13
N ARG A 15 14.45 -4.59 16.50
CA ARG A 15 13.24 -4.21 15.77
C ARG A 15 12.20 -3.59 16.71
N GLN A 16 11.95 -4.21 17.87
CA GLN A 16 11.02 -3.67 18.86
C GLN A 16 11.46 -2.29 19.35
N TYR A 17 12.75 -2.09 19.60
CA TYR A 17 13.29 -0.79 19.99
C TYR A 17 13.12 0.25 18.89
N ALA A 18 13.43 -0.10 17.63
CA ALA A 18 13.26 0.77 16.47
C ALA A 18 11.79 1.19 16.31
N ILE A 19 10.85 0.24 16.36
CA ILE A 19 9.41 0.50 16.25
C ILE A 19 8.93 1.38 17.41
N ALA A 20 9.34 1.12 18.65
CA ALA A 20 8.94 1.93 19.80
C ALA A 20 9.43 3.39 19.69
N ARG A 21 10.63 3.59 19.14
CA ARG A 21 11.25 4.92 18.97
C ARG A 21 10.72 5.68 17.75
N ASN A 22 10.68 5.01 16.61
CA ASN A 22 10.46 5.60 15.30
C ASN A 22 9.04 5.35 14.76
N GLY A 23 8.31 4.38 15.32
CA GLY A 23 7.02 3.89 14.82
C GLY A 23 7.14 2.87 13.69
N THR A 24 8.36 2.59 13.22
CA THR A 24 8.72 1.67 12.12
C THR A 24 10.21 1.36 12.23
N VAL A 25 10.67 0.27 11.62
CA VAL A 25 12.09 0.02 11.40
C VAL A 25 12.53 0.76 10.15
N LYS A 26 13.45 1.71 10.30
CA LYS A 26 13.96 2.48 9.17
C LYS A 26 14.83 1.63 8.25
N HIS A 27 14.98 2.10 7.03
CA HIS A 27 15.80 1.41 6.04
C HIS A 27 17.27 1.20 6.49
N SER A 28 17.93 2.23 7.00
CA SER A 28 19.29 2.14 7.56
C SER A 28 19.40 1.15 8.73
N GLU A 29 18.36 1.03 9.55
CA GLU A 29 18.30 0.09 10.67
C GLU A 29 18.19 -1.36 10.17
N LEU A 30 17.41 -1.62 9.12
CA LEU A 30 17.36 -2.93 8.45
C LEU A 30 18.71 -3.32 7.85
N LEU A 31 19.39 -2.38 7.19
CA LEU A 31 20.72 -2.64 6.63
C LEU A 31 21.76 -2.94 7.70
N LEU A 32 21.76 -2.18 8.80
CA LEU A 32 22.67 -2.45 9.90
C LEU A 32 22.41 -3.83 10.49
N MET A 33 21.15 -4.21 10.71
CA MET A 33 20.80 -5.55 11.18
C MET A 33 21.26 -6.64 10.19
N ALA A 34 21.04 -6.44 8.88
CA ALA A 34 21.48 -7.38 7.85
C ALA A 34 23.02 -7.50 7.79
N ALA A 35 23.72 -6.37 7.93
CA ALA A 35 25.17 -6.33 7.95
C ALA A 35 25.74 -7.10 9.14
N MET A 36 25.13 -6.93 10.32
CA MET A 36 25.59 -7.53 11.57
C MET A 36 25.29 -9.03 11.69
N ARG A 37 24.54 -9.62 10.76
CA ARG A 37 24.44 -11.09 10.63
C ARG A 37 25.68 -11.74 10.01
N SER A 38 26.63 -10.96 9.50
CA SER A 38 27.92 -11.46 9.02
C SER A 38 28.96 -11.47 10.13
N THR A 39 29.63 -12.60 10.35
CA THR A 39 30.73 -12.74 11.32
C THR A 39 31.86 -11.74 11.08
N ALA A 40 32.20 -11.46 9.82
CA ALA A 40 33.24 -10.50 9.48
C ALA A 40 32.84 -9.08 9.93
N ASN A 41 31.61 -8.66 9.65
CA ASN A 41 31.12 -7.34 10.01
C ASN A 41 30.91 -7.19 11.53
N ALA A 42 30.43 -8.23 12.21
CA ALA A 42 30.33 -8.26 13.66
C ALA A 42 31.71 -8.12 14.33
N THR A 43 32.73 -8.81 13.80
CA THR A 43 34.11 -8.68 14.29
C THR A 43 34.64 -7.25 14.12
N LEU A 44 34.35 -6.61 12.98
CA LEU A 44 34.72 -5.20 12.75
C LEU A 44 34.04 -4.26 13.74
N LEU A 45 32.75 -4.47 14.04
CA LEU A 45 32.04 -3.69 15.04
C LEU A 45 32.64 -3.86 16.44
N THR A 46 32.94 -5.10 16.84
CA THR A 46 33.55 -5.40 18.14
C THR A 46 34.98 -4.85 18.25
N ALA A 47 35.70 -4.74 17.15
CA ALA A 47 37.02 -4.11 17.09
C ALA A 47 36.95 -2.57 17.04
N HIS A 48 35.80 -1.99 16.68
CA HIS A 48 35.63 -0.54 16.60
C HIS A 48 35.77 0.11 17.99
N ARG A 49 36.39 1.28 18.04
CA ARG A 49 36.71 1.97 19.31
C ARG A 49 36.16 3.38 19.37
N ARG A 50 36.27 4.15 18.30
CA ARG A 50 35.89 5.57 18.22
C ARG A 50 35.56 6.00 16.79
N GLY A 51 34.76 7.04 16.65
CA GLY A 51 34.38 7.61 15.35
C GLY A 51 33.20 6.89 14.69
N SER A 52 32.85 7.31 13.49
CA SER A 52 31.77 6.70 12.70
C SER A 52 32.16 5.28 12.30
N PHE A 53 31.24 4.34 12.49
CA PHE A 53 31.37 2.98 11.96
C PHE A 53 30.78 2.93 10.56
N ILE A 54 31.58 2.52 9.57
CA ILE A 54 31.20 2.52 8.16
C ILE A 54 31.41 1.11 7.62
N LEU A 55 30.38 0.56 6.98
CA LEU A 55 30.45 -0.71 6.28
C LEU A 55 30.16 -0.51 4.80
N PRO A 56 30.96 -1.12 3.90
CA PRO A 56 30.65 -1.08 2.48
C PRO A 56 29.41 -1.92 2.20
N MET A 57 28.53 -1.44 1.35
CA MET A 57 27.25 -2.09 1.07
C MET A 57 27.39 -3.44 0.38
N ALA A 58 28.45 -3.59 -0.43
CA ALA A 58 28.86 -4.88 -0.98
C ALA A 58 29.21 -5.94 0.09
N SER A 59 29.46 -5.56 1.35
CA SER A 59 29.67 -6.51 2.46
C SER A 59 28.37 -7.05 3.08
N ILE A 60 27.22 -6.51 2.67
CA ILE A 60 25.91 -6.97 3.11
C ILE A 60 25.37 -7.92 2.02
N SER A 61 25.24 -9.21 2.33
CA SER A 61 24.76 -10.19 1.37
C SER A 61 23.26 -10.03 1.11
N GLN A 62 22.80 -10.39 -0.10
CA GLN A 62 21.37 -10.41 -0.43
C GLN A 62 20.60 -11.34 0.51
N VAL A 63 21.16 -12.51 0.83
CA VAL A 63 20.56 -13.48 1.77
C VAL A 63 20.28 -12.85 3.14
N ASN A 64 21.20 -12.03 3.65
CA ASN A 64 20.99 -11.35 4.93
C ASN A 64 19.95 -10.23 4.84
N ARG A 65 19.91 -9.50 3.71
CA ARG A 65 18.86 -8.50 3.45
C ARG A 65 17.49 -9.16 3.41
N ASP A 66 17.33 -10.19 2.59
CA ASP A 66 16.06 -10.92 2.40
C ASP A 66 15.56 -11.50 3.73
N TYR A 67 16.47 -12.05 4.53
CA TYR A 67 16.13 -12.58 5.85
C TYR A 67 15.64 -11.48 6.80
N ILE A 68 16.31 -10.32 6.87
CA ILE A 68 15.90 -9.23 7.78
C ILE A 68 14.60 -8.58 7.32
N VAL A 69 14.40 -8.41 6.01
CA VAL A 69 13.16 -7.89 5.43
C VAL A 69 12.00 -8.84 5.66
N ASN A 70 12.23 -10.16 5.71
CA ASN A 70 11.21 -11.17 5.98
C ASN A 70 11.30 -11.77 7.39
N PHE A 71 11.95 -11.05 8.32
CA PHE A 71 12.11 -11.53 9.68
C PHE A 71 10.77 -11.55 10.42
N ASN A 72 10.53 -12.62 11.20
CA ASN A 72 9.32 -12.79 12.01
C ASN A 72 8.01 -12.67 11.20
N ARG A 73 7.99 -13.23 9.98
CA ARG A 73 6.77 -13.43 9.20
C ARG A 73 6.01 -14.60 9.79
N GLU A 74 4.74 -14.39 10.10
CA GLU A 74 3.89 -15.45 10.60
C GLU A 74 3.47 -16.36 9.45
N SER A 75 3.65 -17.67 9.65
CA SER A 75 3.04 -18.67 8.78
C SER A 75 1.55 -18.77 9.08
N ILE A 76 0.78 -19.25 8.10
CA ILE A 76 -0.60 -19.69 8.38
C ILE A 76 -0.58 -20.75 9.49
N PRO A 77 -1.44 -20.63 10.52
CA PRO A 77 -1.55 -21.61 11.59
C PRO A 77 -1.77 -23.06 11.11
N ASN A 78 -1.16 -24.02 11.82
CA ASN A 78 -1.18 -25.44 11.46
C ASN A 78 -2.58 -26.08 11.54
N ASP A 79 -3.46 -25.54 12.38
CA ASP A 79 -4.86 -25.96 12.48
C ASP A 79 -5.63 -25.63 11.19
N ILE A 80 -5.43 -24.45 10.58
CA ILE A 80 -5.99 -24.12 9.26
C ILE A 80 -5.46 -25.09 8.21
N HIS A 81 -4.17 -25.46 8.26
CA HIS A 81 -3.61 -26.49 7.38
C HIS A 81 -4.26 -27.87 7.59
N ALA A 82 -4.49 -28.26 8.84
CA ALA A 82 -5.15 -29.52 9.18
C ALA A 82 -6.61 -29.55 8.70
N LEU A 83 -7.35 -28.46 8.85
CA LEU A 83 -8.72 -28.32 8.34
C LEU A 83 -8.76 -28.40 6.81
N ARG A 84 -7.83 -27.74 6.12
CA ARG A 84 -7.72 -27.84 4.66
C ARG A 84 -7.35 -29.25 4.19
N PHE A 85 -6.51 -29.97 4.94
CA PHE A 85 -6.21 -31.37 4.67
C PHE A 85 -7.44 -32.27 4.86
N ARG A 86 -8.20 -32.10 5.96
CA ARG A 86 -9.51 -32.78 6.14
C ARG A 86 -10.44 -32.53 4.96
N ARG A 87 -10.50 -31.29 4.46
CA ARG A 87 -11.33 -30.92 3.29
C ARG A 87 -10.90 -31.66 2.03
N LEU A 88 -9.59 -31.83 1.82
CA LEU A 88 -9.07 -32.63 0.72
C LEU A 88 -9.49 -34.10 0.85
N MET A 89 -9.42 -34.68 2.06
CA MET A 89 -9.85 -36.06 2.32
C MET A 89 -11.33 -36.28 2.01
N VAL A 90 -12.21 -35.32 2.35
CA VAL A 90 -13.63 -35.36 1.97
C VAL A 90 -13.80 -35.30 0.46
N ARG A 91 -13.12 -34.38 -0.23
CA ARG A 91 -13.18 -34.26 -1.71
C ARG A 91 -12.69 -35.51 -2.44
N LEU A 92 -11.73 -36.24 -1.85
CA LEU A 92 -11.22 -37.50 -2.37
C LEU A 92 -12.07 -38.72 -1.98
N GLY A 93 -13.15 -38.53 -1.20
CA GLY A 93 -14.04 -39.60 -0.75
C GLY A 93 -13.45 -40.50 0.34
N ILE A 94 -12.39 -40.04 1.02
CA ILE A 94 -11.73 -40.79 2.11
C ILE A 94 -12.39 -40.51 3.47
N SER A 95 -12.96 -39.31 3.65
CA SER A 95 -13.74 -38.92 4.84
C SER A 95 -15.20 -38.68 4.46
N SER A 96 -16.11 -38.96 5.40
CA SER A 96 -17.55 -38.71 5.28
C SER A 96 -18.01 -37.43 5.99
N GLU A 97 -17.09 -36.57 6.43
CA GLU A 97 -17.42 -35.27 7.01
C GLU A 97 -18.19 -34.39 6.00
N ASN A 98 -19.04 -33.51 6.51
CA ASN A 98 -19.77 -32.55 5.69
C ASN A 98 -18.82 -31.46 5.19
N ILE A 99 -18.71 -31.33 3.86
CA ILE A 99 -17.81 -30.35 3.23
C ILE A 99 -18.24 -28.90 3.51
N THR A 100 -19.53 -28.63 3.68
CA THR A 100 -20.03 -27.29 3.98
C THR A 100 -19.62 -26.87 5.39
N ASP A 101 -19.92 -27.69 6.39
CA ASP A 101 -19.55 -27.43 7.79
C ASP A 101 -18.02 -27.23 7.94
N LEU A 102 -17.22 -28.00 7.19
CA LEU A 102 -15.77 -27.87 7.20
C LEU A 102 -15.26 -26.60 6.50
N ASN A 103 -15.96 -26.10 5.46
CA ASN A 103 -15.61 -24.81 4.87
C ASN A 103 -15.91 -23.68 5.87
N ASP A 104 -17.05 -23.75 6.55
CA ASP A 104 -17.43 -22.78 7.57
C ASP A 104 -16.44 -22.77 8.75
N GLU A 105 -15.95 -23.96 9.16
CA GLU A 105 -14.90 -24.10 10.19
C GLU A 105 -13.57 -23.47 9.74
N ILE A 106 -13.16 -23.71 8.48
CA ILE A 106 -11.95 -23.08 7.90
C ILE A 106 -12.09 -21.56 7.86
N GLU A 107 -13.21 -21.04 7.37
CA GLU A 107 -13.44 -19.60 7.26
C GLU A 107 -13.49 -18.92 8.62
N THR A 108 -14.22 -19.50 9.58
CA THR A 108 -14.27 -19.02 10.97
C THR A 108 -12.86 -18.91 11.54
N ARG A 109 -12.03 -19.95 11.36
CA ARG A 109 -10.67 -19.93 11.87
C ARG A 109 -9.79 -18.87 11.19
N ILE A 110 -9.95 -18.66 9.88
CA ILE A 110 -9.25 -17.58 9.18
C ILE A 110 -9.69 -16.21 9.70
N PHE A 111 -10.99 -15.99 9.93
CA PHE A 111 -11.49 -14.72 10.45
C PHE A 111 -10.98 -14.43 11.86
N GLU A 112 -10.94 -15.43 12.74
CA GLU A 112 -10.33 -15.30 14.07
C GLU A 112 -8.85 -14.88 13.99
N GLU A 113 -8.09 -15.43 13.04
CA GLU A 113 -6.69 -15.06 12.83
C GLU A 113 -6.53 -13.64 12.26
N ILE A 114 -7.42 -13.22 11.35
CA ILE A 114 -7.46 -11.84 10.85
C ILE A 114 -7.72 -10.86 12.00
N GLU A 115 -8.71 -11.15 12.85
CA GLU A 115 -9.03 -10.31 14.02
C GLU A 115 -7.88 -10.27 15.02
N THR A 116 -7.27 -11.43 15.29
CA THR A 116 -6.10 -11.56 16.18
C THR A 116 -4.92 -10.75 15.67
N ALA A 117 -4.67 -10.75 14.36
CA ALA A 117 -3.59 -9.99 13.74
C ALA A 117 -3.72 -8.48 13.96
N GLY A 118 -4.94 -7.95 14.03
CA GLY A 118 -5.20 -6.53 14.33
C GLY A 118 -4.83 -6.12 15.77
N GLY A 119 -4.70 -7.08 16.69
CA GLY A 119 -4.39 -6.83 18.08
C GLY A 119 -5.37 -5.82 18.72
N ARG A 120 -4.97 -5.22 19.85
CA ARG A 120 -5.85 -4.27 20.57
C ARG A 120 -6.08 -2.96 19.82
N SER A 121 -5.06 -2.47 19.12
CA SER A 121 -5.06 -1.12 18.53
C SER A 121 -5.78 -1.03 17.19
N PHE A 122 -5.84 -2.13 16.42
CA PHE A 122 -6.40 -2.14 15.07
C PHE A 122 -7.55 -3.17 14.91
N HIS A 123 -8.10 -3.67 16.03
CA HIS A 123 -9.22 -4.62 16.04
C HIS A 123 -10.40 -4.17 15.16
N ARG A 124 -10.82 -2.89 15.22
CA ARG A 124 -11.95 -2.39 14.41
C ARG A 124 -11.69 -2.46 12.90
N GLN A 125 -10.46 -2.21 12.45
CA GLN A 125 -10.11 -2.32 11.04
C GLN A 125 -10.02 -3.79 10.62
N ALA A 126 -9.53 -4.68 11.49
CA ALA A 126 -9.54 -6.12 11.25
C ALA A 126 -10.97 -6.69 11.19
N GLU A 127 -11.85 -6.27 12.10
CA GLU A 127 -13.28 -6.59 12.07
C GLU A 127 -13.93 -6.08 10.77
N SER A 128 -13.58 -4.86 10.32
CA SER A 128 -14.05 -4.35 9.03
C SER A 128 -13.61 -5.20 7.84
N ILE A 129 -12.42 -5.82 7.88
CA ILE A 129 -11.99 -6.79 6.86
C ILE A 129 -12.92 -8.02 6.89
N VAL A 130 -13.16 -8.59 8.08
CA VAL A 130 -14.02 -9.77 8.23
C VAL A 130 -15.44 -9.48 7.75
N ILE A 131 -16.05 -8.37 8.19
CA ILE A 131 -17.38 -7.96 7.75
C ILE A 131 -17.43 -7.80 6.23
N HIS A 132 -16.41 -7.17 5.63
CA HIS A 132 -16.33 -6.99 4.17
C HIS A 132 -16.29 -8.35 3.45
N LEU A 133 -15.47 -9.28 3.93
CA LEU A 133 -15.36 -10.63 3.36
C LEU A 133 -16.68 -11.42 3.48
N MET A 134 -17.35 -11.33 4.63
CA MET A 134 -18.65 -11.98 4.86
C MET A 134 -19.79 -11.36 4.03
N SER A 135 -19.67 -10.09 3.64
CA SER A 135 -20.72 -9.36 2.92
C SER A 135 -20.78 -9.65 1.41
N GLY A 136 -20.08 -10.69 0.94
CA GLY A 136 -20.10 -11.14 -0.45
C GLY A 136 -18.93 -10.64 -1.28
N SER A 137 -17.80 -10.28 -0.66
CA SER A 137 -16.55 -10.04 -1.39
C SER A 137 -16.14 -11.28 -2.19
N SER A 138 -15.60 -11.08 -3.40
CA SER A 138 -15.05 -12.17 -4.22
C SER A 138 -13.63 -12.60 -3.79
N VAL A 139 -13.05 -11.96 -2.78
CA VAL A 139 -11.68 -12.22 -2.34
C VAL A 139 -11.65 -13.40 -1.37
N GLU A 140 -10.85 -14.41 -1.66
CA GLU A 140 -10.69 -15.57 -0.77
C GLU A 140 -10.04 -15.14 0.57
N PRO A 141 -10.69 -15.40 1.73
CA PRO A 141 -10.19 -14.97 3.05
C PRO A 141 -8.77 -15.43 3.36
N LEU A 142 -8.41 -16.65 2.96
CA LEU A 142 -7.07 -17.18 3.18
C LEU A 142 -5.99 -16.36 2.45
N ASN A 143 -6.30 -15.81 1.27
CA ASN A 143 -5.35 -14.96 0.54
C ASN A 143 -5.20 -13.60 1.22
N VAL A 144 -6.26 -13.09 1.86
CA VAL A 144 -6.16 -11.88 2.69
C VAL A 144 -5.21 -12.14 3.85
N LEU A 145 -5.41 -13.20 4.63
CA LEU A 145 -4.52 -13.55 5.75
C LEU A 145 -3.07 -13.76 5.30
N ASN A 146 -2.85 -14.44 4.17
CA ASN A 146 -1.52 -14.57 3.58
C ASN A 146 -0.90 -13.22 3.22
N ALA A 147 -1.66 -12.31 2.60
CA ALA A 147 -1.17 -10.97 2.26
C ALA A 147 -0.86 -10.14 3.52
N MET A 148 -1.70 -10.22 4.56
CA MET A 148 -1.44 -9.59 5.86
C MET A 148 -0.08 -10.04 6.43
N ASN A 149 0.20 -11.33 6.37
CA ASN A 149 1.44 -11.90 6.88
C ASN A 149 2.65 -11.59 6.00
N ASN A 150 2.52 -11.72 4.67
CA ASN A 150 3.64 -11.59 3.74
C ASN A 150 4.00 -10.14 3.41
N ALA A 151 3.01 -9.26 3.27
CA ALA A 151 3.21 -7.88 2.84
C ALA A 151 3.42 -6.90 4.00
N SER A 152 3.09 -7.26 5.25
CA SER A 152 3.33 -6.38 6.39
C SER A 152 4.82 -6.03 6.49
N SER A 153 5.21 -4.75 6.48
CA SER A 153 6.63 -4.38 6.41
C SER A 153 7.38 -4.82 7.67
N ASP A 154 6.87 -4.45 8.85
CA ASP A 154 7.51 -4.74 10.12
C ASP A 154 6.86 -5.85 10.96
N SER A 155 5.88 -6.56 10.38
CA SER A 155 5.02 -7.54 11.07
C SER A 155 4.22 -6.94 12.23
N THR A 156 4.05 -5.62 12.29
CA THR A 156 3.20 -4.99 13.31
C THR A 156 1.72 -5.24 12.99
N SER A 157 0.85 -5.17 14.00
CA SER A 157 -0.60 -5.30 13.78
C SER A 157 -1.16 -4.27 12.79
N GLY A 158 -0.62 -3.04 12.80
CA GLY A 158 -1.02 -2.01 11.84
C GLY A 158 -0.65 -2.39 10.41
N ASP A 159 0.60 -2.83 10.20
CA ASP A 159 1.07 -3.27 8.89
C ASP A 159 0.26 -4.43 8.35
N LYS A 160 -0.04 -5.43 9.19
CA LYS A 160 -0.82 -6.60 8.82
C LYS A 160 -2.21 -6.20 8.35
N VAL A 161 -2.94 -5.44 9.16
CA VAL A 161 -4.29 -4.99 8.81
C VAL A 161 -4.28 -4.14 7.54
N MET A 162 -3.35 -3.20 7.42
CA MET A 162 -3.28 -2.35 6.23
C MET A 162 -2.86 -3.12 4.97
N ALA A 163 -1.99 -4.12 5.10
CA ALA A 163 -1.67 -5.05 4.01
C ALA A 163 -2.90 -5.85 3.56
N GLY A 164 -3.74 -6.31 4.49
CA GLY A 164 -5.00 -6.96 4.19
C GLY A 164 -5.98 -6.05 3.44
N ILE A 165 -6.19 -4.83 3.94
CA ILE A 165 -7.01 -3.79 3.28
C ILE A 165 -6.50 -3.52 1.86
N THR A 166 -5.19 -3.29 1.72
CA THR A 166 -4.54 -3.00 0.44
C THR A 166 -4.69 -4.15 -0.55
N TYR A 167 -4.53 -5.40 -0.09
CA TYR A 167 -4.73 -6.58 -0.93
C TYR A 167 -6.17 -6.75 -1.39
N ILE A 168 -7.17 -6.54 -0.51
CA ILE A 168 -8.59 -6.59 -0.88
C ILE A 168 -8.89 -5.58 -1.98
N ILE A 169 -8.50 -4.31 -1.77
CA ILE A 169 -8.73 -3.23 -2.75
C ILE A 169 -8.04 -3.57 -4.08
N ALA A 170 -6.78 -3.99 -4.05
CA ALA A 170 -6.05 -4.38 -5.24
C ALA A 170 -6.72 -5.55 -5.96
N LYS A 171 -7.20 -6.56 -5.23
CA LYS A 171 -7.80 -7.76 -5.81
C LYS A 171 -9.17 -7.48 -6.42
N GLU A 172 -10.02 -6.73 -5.74
CA GLU A 172 -11.35 -6.34 -6.22
C GLU A 172 -11.28 -5.41 -7.43
N TYR A 173 -10.29 -4.50 -7.46
CA TYR A 173 -10.02 -3.67 -8.63
C TYR A 173 -9.31 -4.42 -9.77
N ASN A 174 -8.94 -5.69 -9.56
CA ASN A 174 -8.09 -6.46 -10.47
C ASN A 174 -6.78 -5.75 -10.82
N HIS A 175 -6.18 -5.08 -9.84
CA HIS A 175 -4.89 -4.40 -9.95
C HIS A 175 -3.76 -5.44 -10.09
N PRO A 176 -2.80 -5.27 -11.03
CA PRO A 176 -1.76 -6.27 -11.31
C PRO A 176 -0.85 -6.58 -10.11
N LEU A 177 -0.75 -5.66 -9.15
CA LEU A 177 0.08 -5.82 -7.95
C LEU A 177 -0.55 -6.63 -6.82
N ALA A 178 -1.81 -7.08 -6.94
CA ALA A 178 -2.43 -7.93 -5.91
C ALA A 178 -1.57 -9.17 -5.59
N ASN A 179 -0.98 -9.80 -6.61
CA ASN A 179 -0.09 -10.95 -6.41
C ASN A 179 1.24 -10.58 -5.74
N ARG A 180 1.74 -9.35 -5.95
CA ARG A 180 2.98 -8.87 -5.31
C ARG A 180 2.78 -8.59 -3.82
N LEU A 181 1.60 -8.14 -3.42
CA LEU A 181 1.21 -8.06 -2.01
C LEU A 181 1.09 -9.47 -1.43
N LEU A 182 0.39 -10.38 -2.12
CA LEU A 182 0.16 -11.75 -1.66
C LEU A 182 1.48 -12.51 -1.42
N ASN A 183 2.46 -12.37 -2.30
CA ASN A 183 3.78 -13.01 -2.16
C ASN A 183 4.79 -12.18 -1.34
N GLY A 184 4.43 -10.96 -0.93
CA GLY A 184 5.27 -10.07 -0.13
C GLY A 184 6.45 -9.44 -0.89
N SER A 185 6.45 -9.40 -2.22
CA SER A 185 7.42 -8.60 -2.99
C SER A 185 7.12 -7.11 -3.00
N LEU A 186 5.87 -6.72 -2.76
CA LEU A 186 5.47 -5.37 -2.39
C LEU A 186 5.07 -5.37 -0.92
N LYS A 187 5.63 -4.47 -0.12
CA LYS A 187 5.35 -4.35 1.32
C LYS A 187 4.44 -3.17 1.64
N VAL A 188 3.83 -3.21 2.82
CA VAL A 188 2.99 -2.15 3.40
C VAL A 188 3.49 -1.82 4.79
N ASP A 189 3.86 -0.57 5.02
CA ASP A 189 4.24 -0.01 6.31
C ASP A 189 3.16 0.98 6.77
N ALA A 190 2.43 0.61 7.82
CA ALA A 190 1.30 1.36 8.34
C ALA A 190 1.74 2.27 9.49
N LEU A 191 1.79 3.57 9.23
CA LEU A 191 2.24 4.56 10.19
C LEU A 191 1.07 5.33 10.80
N ILE A 192 1.05 5.50 12.13
CA ILE A 192 0.10 6.44 12.73
C ILE A 192 0.31 7.84 12.12
N PRO A 193 -0.74 8.66 11.91
CA PRO A 193 -0.63 9.88 11.08
C PRO A 193 0.46 10.87 11.51
N ARG A 194 0.72 10.98 12.81
CA ARG A 194 1.80 11.82 13.33
C ARG A 194 3.19 11.28 12.98
N VAL A 195 3.37 9.97 13.02
CA VAL A 195 4.62 9.31 12.62
C VAL A 195 4.80 9.40 11.12
N TYR A 196 3.73 9.15 10.35
CA TYR A 196 3.73 9.31 8.90
C TYR A 196 4.24 10.70 8.52
N ARG A 197 3.61 11.77 9.02
CA ARG A 197 4.02 13.15 8.70
C ARG A 197 5.45 13.47 9.12
N ARG A 198 5.94 12.88 10.20
CA ARG A 198 7.32 13.09 10.68
C ARG A 198 8.34 12.44 9.74
N LEU A 199 8.04 11.27 9.19
CA LEU A 199 8.98 10.46 8.43
C LEU A 199 8.87 10.70 6.92
N GLN A 200 7.64 10.72 6.40
CA GLN A 200 7.34 10.85 4.96
C GLN A 200 7.03 12.30 4.54
N GLY A 201 6.81 13.20 5.51
CA GLY A 201 6.53 14.60 5.23
C GLY A 201 5.04 14.89 5.00
N GLU A 202 4.76 15.91 4.18
CA GLU A 202 3.40 16.33 3.85
C GLU A 202 2.90 15.50 2.66
N GLY A 203 1.86 14.71 2.87
CA GLY A 203 1.27 13.78 1.91
C GLY A 203 0.29 12.85 2.61
N ASP A 204 -0.59 12.21 1.84
CA ASP A 204 -1.64 11.34 2.38
C ASP A 204 -1.23 9.86 2.36
N ALA A 205 -0.32 9.48 1.46
CA ALA A 205 0.32 8.16 1.37
C ALA A 205 1.57 8.28 0.47
N SER A 206 2.42 7.25 0.42
CA SER A 206 3.55 7.22 -0.51
C SER A 206 4.03 5.80 -0.83
N TYR A 207 4.24 5.51 -2.10
CA TYR A 207 5.12 4.42 -2.53
C TYR A 207 6.57 4.90 -2.58
N GLN A 208 7.48 4.08 -2.05
CA GLN A 208 8.92 4.31 -2.14
C GLN A 208 9.51 3.37 -3.20
N TYR A 209 9.91 3.95 -4.33
CA TYR A 209 10.52 3.27 -5.49
C TYR A 209 11.83 2.55 -5.10
N SER A 210 12.91 3.31 -5.11
CA SER A 210 14.27 2.92 -4.77
C SER A 210 14.87 4.05 -3.97
N THR A 211 15.67 3.74 -2.95
CA THR A 211 16.06 4.74 -1.96
C THR A 211 17.38 4.43 -1.29
N ASP A 212 18.27 5.42 -1.31
CA ASP A 212 19.47 5.49 -0.47
C ASP A 212 19.20 6.28 0.83
N GLN A 213 17.94 6.63 1.09
CA GLN A 213 17.59 7.44 2.26
C GLN A 213 17.57 6.56 3.52
N ASP A 214 18.08 7.11 4.62
CA ASP A 214 18.10 6.45 5.92
C ASP A 214 16.69 6.17 6.51
N ILE A 215 15.63 6.65 5.87
CA ILE A 215 14.25 6.65 6.39
C ILE A 215 13.40 5.61 5.65
N GLY A 216 13.06 5.89 4.38
CA GLY A 216 12.14 5.08 3.59
C GLY A 216 12.77 3.76 3.14
N LYS A 217 11.95 2.72 3.14
CA LYS A 217 12.24 1.36 2.62
C LYS A 217 11.75 1.32 1.18
N ALA A 218 12.57 0.81 0.27
CA ALA A 218 12.14 0.55 -1.11
C ALA A 218 11.03 -0.51 -1.16
N ASP A 219 10.35 -0.62 -2.31
CA ASP A 219 9.28 -1.61 -2.57
C ASP A 219 8.17 -1.60 -1.50
N THR A 220 7.95 -0.45 -0.86
CA THR A 220 7.09 -0.33 0.31
C THR A 220 6.11 0.82 0.13
N LEU A 221 4.83 0.51 0.33
CA LEU A 221 3.76 1.48 0.50
C LEU A 221 3.75 1.96 1.95
N TYR A 222 3.97 3.24 2.18
CA TYR A 222 3.74 3.91 3.45
C TYR A 222 2.32 4.44 3.48
N LEU A 223 1.50 3.85 4.35
CA LEU A 223 0.08 4.17 4.46
C LEU A 223 -0.26 4.66 5.86
N PRO A 224 -1.00 5.76 6.03
CA PRO A 224 -1.49 6.14 7.34
C PRO A 224 -2.46 5.11 7.93
N THR A 225 -2.35 4.81 9.22
CA THR A 225 -3.23 3.81 9.85
C THR A 225 -4.70 4.21 9.94
N ASN A 226 -5.06 5.45 9.61
CA ASN A 226 -6.44 5.94 9.63
C ASN A 226 -7.16 5.78 8.28
N LEU A 227 -6.55 5.09 7.31
CA LEU A 227 -7.24 4.69 6.08
C LEU A 227 -8.21 3.54 6.37
N GLU A 228 -9.42 3.64 5.87
CA GLU A 228 -10.51 2.72 6.17
C GLU A 228 -11.00 2.00 4.92
N LEU A 229 -11.16 0.67 5.01
CA LEU A 229 -11.67 -0.14 3.91
C LEU A 229 -13.07 0.30 3.47
N ALA A 230 -13.90 0.89 4.33
CA ALA A 230 -15.24 1.34 3.95
C ALA A 230 -15.28 2.67 3.17
N GLN A 231 -14.19 3.45 3.15
CA GLN A 231 -14.17 4.79 2.58
C GLN A 231 -13.60 4.79 1.16
N ILE A 232 -14.44 5.15 0.17
CA ILE A 232 -14.05 5.14 -1.25
C ILE A 232 -12.82 6.01 -1.55
N THR A 233 -12.65 7.13 -0.84
CA THR A 233 -11.49 8.03 -1.03
C THR A 233 -10.19 7.41 -0.53
N ASP A 234 -10.26 6.64 0.55
CA ASP A 234 -9.09 5.97 1.14
C ASP A 234 -8.67 4.80 0.25
N ARG A 235 -9.66 4.04 -0.26
CA ARG A 235 -9.41 3.02 -1.29
C ARG A 235 -8.75 3.61 -2.54
N ALA A 236 -9.25 4.76 -3.00
CA ALA A 236 -8.71 5.43 -4.16
C ALA A 236 -7.26 5.90 -3.94
N LEU A 237 -6.94 6.40 -2.75
CA LEU A 237 -5.57 6.76 -2.39
C LEU A 237 -4.64 5.53 -2.40
N ILE A 238 -5.12 4.36 -1.93
CA ILE A 238 -4.34 3.13 -2.04
C ILE A 238 -4.09 2.75 -3.51
N ILE A 239 -5.08 2.92 -4.40
CA ILE A 239 -4.90 2.73 -5.84
C ILE A 239 -3.91 3.73 -6.44
N HIS A 240 -3.88 4.97 -5.96
CA HIS A 240 -2.87 5.96 -6.35
C HIS A 240 -1.46 5.44 -6.10
N GLU A 241 -1.18 4.99 -4.87
CA GLU A 241 0.15 4.49 -4.52
C GLU A 241 0.48 3.15 -5.18
N LEU A 242 -0.52 2.28 -5.38
CA LEU A 242 -0.34 1.05 -6.16
C LEU A 242 -0.01 1.34 -7.62
N THR A 243 -0.46 2.47 -8.16
CA THR A 243 -0.11 2.90 -9.52
C THR A 243 1.36 3.31 -9.60
N HIS A 244 1.87 4.03 -8.59
CA HIS A 244 3.30 4.33 -8.47
C HIS A 244 4.15 3.07 -8.38
N ALA A 245 3.73 2.12 -7.54
CA ALA A 245 4.39 0.81 -7.46
C ALA A 245 4.34 0.06 -8.81
N GLN A 246 3.25 0.20 -9.57
CA GLN A 246 3.11 -0.48 -10.86
C GLN A 246 4.07 0.13 -11.89
N ASP A 247 4.18 1.46 -11.92
CA ASP A 247 5.09 2.16 -12.82
C ASP A 247 6.55 1.73 -12.54
N ASP A 248 6.90 1.52 -11.28
CA ASP A 248 8.19 0.97 -10.90
C ASP A 248 8.38 -0.48 -11.33
N PHE A 249 7.50 -1.39 -10.90
CA PHE A 249 7.61 -2.83 -11.18
C PHE A 249 7.49 -3.20 -12.66
N ASN A 250 6.97 -2.31 -13.51
CA ASN A 250 6.95 -2.47 -14.98
C ASN A 250 8.27 -2.06 -15.64
N THR A 251 9.15 -1.36 -14.92
CA THR A 251 10.46 -0.98 -15.39
C THR A 251 11.41 -2.17 -15.28
N THR A 252 12.14 -2.49 -16.36
CA THR A 252 13.13 -3.58 -16.36
C THR A 252 14.57 -3.09 -16.36
N THR A 253 14.78 -1.80 -16.68
CA THR A 253 16.09 -1.15 -16.71
C THR A 253 15.97 0.18 -15.99
N ALA A 254 16.83 0.41 -15.01
CA ALA A 254 16.76 1.61 -14.18
C ALA A 254 16.81 2.89 -15.02
N THR A 255 15.83 3.76 -14.82
CA THR A 255 15.66 5.00 -15.60
C THR A 255 15.04 6.10 -14.76
N ASP A 256 15.30 7.34 -15.14
CA ASP A 256 14.69 8.52 -14.52
C ASP A 256 13.45 8.92 -15.33
N ILE A 257 12.29 9.01 -14.67
CA ILE A 257 11.01 9.43 -15.27
C ILE A 257 10.57 10.74 -14.63
N SER A 258 9.91 11.62 -15.39
CA SER A 258 9.28 12.84 -14.86
C SER A 258 8.36 12.50 -13.68
N THR A 259 8.64 13.03 -12.48
CA THR A 259 7.80 12.82 -11.29
C THR A 259 6.36 13.25 -11.55
N ILE A 260 6.18 14.36 -12.29
CA ILE A 260 4.86 14.87 -12.64
C ILE A 260 4.10 13.88 -13.54
N ASP A 261 4.79 13.15 -14.42
CA ASP A 261 4.13 12.21 -15.33
C ASP A 261 3.64 10.98 -14.56
N LEU A 262 4.42 10.52 -13.57
CA LEU A 262 4.03 9.47 -12.62
C LEU A 262 2.80 9.90 -11.81
N GLU A 263 2.81 11.10 -11.22
CA GLU A 263 1.65 11.64 -10.49
C GLU A 263 0.42 11.79 -11.38
N MET A 264 0.58 12.26 -12.63
CA MET A 264 -0.54 12.34 -13.58
C MET A 264 -1.16 10.97 -13.86
N ASN A 265 -0.35 9.90 -13.92
CA ASN A 265 -0.84 8.54 -14.08
C ASN A 265 -1.61 8.07 -12.83
N ALA A 266 -1.03 8.26 -11.65
CA ALA A 266 -1.62 7.88 -10.38
C ALA A 266 -2.96 8.60 -10.11
N TYR A 267 -3.05 9.92 -10.31
CA TYR A 267 -4.30 10.67 -10.14
C TYR A 267 -5.40 10.27 -11.13
N ARG A 268 -5.04 9.89 -12.36
CA ARG A 268 -6.02 9.33 -13.32
C ARG A 268 -6.51 7.98 -12.86
N SER A 269 -5.62 7.10 -12.38
CA SER A 269 -5.96 5.79 -11.85
C SER A 269 -6.89 5.90 -10.64
N GLN A 270 -6.55 6.77 -9.69
CA GLN A 270 -7.36 7.12 -8.52
C GLN A 270 -8.77 7.59 -8.93
N SER A 271 -8.85 8.54 -9.86
CA SER A 271 -10.14 9.10 -10.31
C SER A 271 -10.98 8.06 -11.05
N LYS A 272 -10.35 7.24 -11.88
CA LYS A 272 -11.00 6.14 -12.60
C LYS A 272 -11.57 5.12 -11.62
N TYR A 273 -10.80 4.72 -10.60
CA TYR A 273 -11.25 3.81 -9.55
C TYR A 273 -12.53 4.32 -8.88
N VAL A 274 -12.54 5.58 -8.43
CA VAL A 274 -13.72 6.17 -7.77
C VAL A 274 -14.96 6.11 -8.70
N MET A 275 -14.79 6.44 -9.98
CA MET A 275 -15.91 6.38 -10.93
C MET A 275 -16.36 4.95 -11.23
N ASP A 276 -15.45 3.98 -11.27
CA ASP A 276 -15.80 2.56 -11.43
C ASP A 276 -16.64 2.07 -10.25
N GLU A 277 -16.23 2.35 -9.02
CA GLU A 277 -16.95 1.96 -7.80
C GLU A 277 -18.36 2.57 -7.74
N ILE A 278 -18.50 3.87 -8.03
CA ILE A 278 -19.81 4.54 -8.07
C ILE A 278 -20.69 3.98 -9.19
N ARG A 279 -20.11 3.65 -10.34
CA ARG A 279 -20.86 3.07 -11.47
C ARG A 279 -21.36 1.66 -11.18
N ASN A 280 -20.61 0.89 -10.41
CA ASN A 280 -20.91 -0.52 -10.14
C ASN A 280 -21.99 -0.71 -9.06
N VAL A 281 -22.36 0.35 -8.35
CA VAL A 281 -23.52 0.34 -7.44
C VAL A 281 -24.76 0.89 -8.16
N PRO A 282 -25.97 0.37 -7.89
CA PRO A 282 -27.20 0.94 -8.44
C PRO A 282 -27.31 2.46 -8.17
N SER A 283 -27.74 3.24 -9.16
CA SER A 283 -27.90 4.70 -9.00
C SER A 283 -28.72 5.03 -7.75
N GLY A 284 -28.20 5.93 -6.91
CA GLY A 284 -28.85 6.34 -5.66
C GLY A 284 -28.71 5.37 -4.48
N SER A 285 -28.05 4.22 -4.64
CA SER A 285 -27.83 3.26 -3.54
C SER A 285 -26.60 3.55 -2.67
N ALA A 286 -25.69 4.43 -3.11
CA ALA A 286 -24.53 4.87 -2.34
C ALA A 286 -24.33 6.42 -2.36
N PRO A 287 -25.32 7.22 -1.91
CA PRO A 287 -25.21 8.69 -1.94
C PRO A 287 -24.02 9.23 -1.14
N GLY A 288 -23.56 8.48 -0.13
CA GLY A 288 -22.35 8.79 0.64
C GLY A 288 -21.08 8.75 -0.21
N TRP A 289 -20.94 7.80 -1.14
CA TRP A 289 -19.76 7.69 -2.01
C TRP A 289 -19.69 8.82 -3.02
N VAL A 290 -20.82 9.20 -3.63
CA VAL A 290 -20.92 10.37 -4.51
C VAL A 290 -20.54 11.64 -3.76
N THR A 291 -21.04 11.82 -2.53
CA THR A 291 -20.71 12.98 -1.69
C THR A 291 -19.21 13.02 -1.35
N SER A 292 -18.61 11.88 -0.98
CA SER A 292 -17.18 11.79 -0.69
C SER A 292 -16.32 12.04 -1.94
N ALA A 293 -16.71 11.48 -3.09
CA ALA A 293 -16.06 11.75 -4.37
C ALA A 293 -16.16 13.22 -4.79
N SER A 294 -17.31 13.87 -4.54
CA SER A 294 -17.49 15.31 -4.76
C SER A 294 -16.53 16.11 -3.88
N ARG A 295 -16.40 15.78 -2.59
CA ARG A 295 -15.42 16.44 -1.71
C ARG A 295 -13.99 16.25 -2.21
N LEU A 296 -13.63 15.04 -2.65
CA LEU A 296 -12.30 14.76 -3.21
C LEU A 296 -12.02 15.61 -4.46
N ALA A 297 -12.95 15.61 -5.41
CA ALA A 297 -12.85 16.40 -6.65
C ALA A 297 -12.70 17.90 -6.37
N ASN A 298 -13.29 18.40 -5.29
CA ASN A 298 -13.22 19.81 -4.89
C ASN A 298 -12.08 20.12 -3.91
N ALA A 299 -11.40 19.12 -3.36
CA ALA A 299 -10.31 19.33 -2.40
C ALA A 299 -9.13 20.06 -3.05
N ASN A 300 -8.84 19.77 -4.32
CA ASN A 300 -7.87 20.48 -5.13
C ASN A 300 -8.13 20.27 -6.64
N LEU A 301 -7.50 21.08 -7.48
CA LEU A 301 -7.65 21.00 -8.94
C LEU A 301 -7.09 19.70 -9.55
N THR A 302 -6.20 19.00 -8.84
CA THR A 302 -5.58 17.77 -9.32
C THR A 302 -6.61 16.65 -9.41
N HIS A 303 -7.37 16.41 -8.34
CA HIS A 303 -8.47 15.44 -8.36
C HIS A 303 -9.53 15.82 -9.40
N TYR A 304 -9.92 17.11 -9.45
CA TYR A 304 -10.88 17.62 -10.43
C TYR A 304 -10.48 17.25 -11.88
N TRP A 305 -9.25 17.60 -12.29
CA TRP A 305 -8.79 17.30 -13.64
C TRP A 305 -8.54 15.81 -13.88
N GLY A 306 -8.24 15.03 -12.83
CA GLY A 306 -8.20 13.57 -12.88
C GLY A 306 -9.54 12.97 -13.29
N PHE A 307 -10.63 13.39 -12.65
CA PHE A 307 -12.00 12.98 -13.00
C PHE A 307 -12.39 13.37 -14.43
N VAL A 308 -12.12 14.62 -14.83
CA VAL A 308 -12.38 15.09 -16.20
C VAL A 308 -11.56 14.30 -17.24
N SER A 309 -10.29 14.00 -16.95
CA SER A 309 -9.41 13.22 -17.83
C SER A 309 -9.95 11.80 -18.05
N ALA A 310 -10.35 11.13 -16.98
CA ALA A 310 -10.92 9.78 -17.07
C ALA A 310 -12.26 9.79 -17.86
N ALA A 311 -13.14 10.76 -17.62
CA ALA A 311 -14.37 10.89 -18.39
C ALA A 311 -14.14 11.20 -19.88
N LYS A 312 -13.18 12.07 -20.20
CA LYS A 312 -12.80 12.37 -21.59
C LYS A 312 -12.33 11.13 -22.36
N ARG A 313 -11.61 10.23 -21.68
CA ARG A 313 -11.04 9.01 -22.28
C ARG A 313 -12.07 7.89 -22.44
N ALA A 314 -13.12 7.85 -21.62
CA ALA A 314 -14.23 6.91 -21.77
C ALA A 314 -15.61 7.58 -21.57
N PRO A 315 -16.06 8.42 -22.53
CA PRO A 315 -17.25 9.25 -22.35
C PRO A 315 -18.54 8.47 -22.11
N SER A 316 -18.72 7.36 -22.84
CA SER A 316 -19.89 6.47 -22.70
C SER A 316 -19.95 5.78 -21.33
N THR A 317 -18.82 5.67 -20.65
CA THR A 317 -18.71 4.96 -19.37
C THR A 317 -18.86 5.92 -18.19
N TYR A 318 -18.28 7.12 -18.28
CA TYR A 318 -18.06 7.97 -17.10
C TYR A 318 -18.75 9.33 -17.13
N ASN A 319 -19.31 9.81 -18.24
CA ASN A 319 -19.91 11.16 -18.28
C ASN A 319 -21.07 11.31 -17.27
N THR A 320 -21.94 10.30 -17.16
CA THR A 320 -23.07 10.34 -16.21
C THR A 320 -22.56 10.37 -14.76
N VAL A 321 -21.58 9.52 -14.44
CA VAL A 321 -20.97 9.43 -13.11
C VAL A 321 -20.25 10.73 -12.75
N LEU A 322 -19.51 11.31 -13.70
CA LEU A 322 -18.83 12.58 -13.51
C LEU A 322 -19.82 13.71 -13.21
N ASN A 323 -20.94 13.77 -13.96
CA ASN A 323 -22.00 14.75 -13.71
C ASN A 323 -22.60 14.57 -12.32
N GLU A 324 -22.85 13.33 -11.88
CA GLU A 324 -23.35 13.02 -10.54
C GLU A 324 -22.38 13.50 -9.45
N ILE A 325 -21.09 13.17 -9.58
CA ILE A 325 -20.04 13.59 -8.64
C ILE A 325 -19.94 15.12 -8.57
N LEU A 326 -19.77 15.79 -9.72
CA LEU A 326 -19.45 17.21 -9.77
C LEU A 326 -20.65 18.13 -9.56
N SER A 327 -21.89 17.62 -9.64
CA SER A 327 -23.10 18.38 -9.30
C SER A 327 -23.56 18.15 -7.85
N ALA A 328 -23.04 17.14 -7.13
CA ALA A 328 -23.41 16.83 -5.76
C ALA A 328 -22.79 17.79 -4.72
N ALA A 329 -23.52 18.06 -3.63
CA ALA A 329 -23.04 18.81 -2.47
C ALA A 329 -21.83 18.12 -1.78
N PRO A 330 -20.94 18.85 -1.06
CA PRO A 330 -21.09 20.24 -0.61
C PRO A 330 -20.76 21.30 -1.66
N THR A 331 -20.23 20.94 -2.83
CA THR A 331 -19.90 21.91 -3.89
C THR A 331 -20.42 21.43 -5.23
N SER A 332 -21.31 22.21 -5.86
CA SER A 332 -21.91 21.88 -7.13
C SER A 332 -21.33 22.77 -8.25
N LYS A 333 -20.76 22.14 -9.29
CA LYS A 333 -20.53 22.80 -10.59
C LYS A 333 -21.78 22.73 -11.45
N SER A 334 -22.00 23.73 -12.31
CA SER A 334 -23.10 23.64 -13.27
C SER A 334 -22.80 22.59 -14.33
N LEU A 335 -23.84 21.91 -14.84
CA LEU A 335 -23.70 20.97 -15.95
C LEU A 335 -23.05 21.63 -17.19
N SER A 336 -23.28 22.93 -17.39
CA SER A 336 -22.65 23.69 -18.48
C SER A 336 -21.14 23.87 -18.31
N GLN A 337 -20.66 24.11 -17.08
CA GLN A 337 -19.23 24.17 -16.78
C GLN A 337 -18.58 22.82 -17.00
N ILE A 338 -19.19 21.74 -16.48
CA ILE A 338 -18.69 20.38 -16.65
C ILE A 338 -18.61 20.01 -18.14
N ALA A 339 -19.65 20.32 -18.92
CA ALA A 339 -19.66 20.09 -20.36
C ALA A 339 -18.58 20.89 -21.10
N THR A 340 -18.31 22.12 -20.68
CA THR A 340 -17.22 22.95 -21.24
C THR A 340 -15.87 22.32 -20.97
N ASP A 341 -15.63 21.88 -19.73
CA ASP A 341 -14.35 21.29 -19.31
C ASP A 341 -14.07 19.95 -20.01
N ILE A 342 -15.09 19.09 -20.17
CA ILE A 342 -15.00 17.85 -20.98
C ILE A 342 -14.84 18.15 -22.47
N GLY A 343 -15.38 19.27 -22.95
CA GLY A 343 -15.29 19.73 -24.34
C GLY A 343 -13.84 19.99 -24.80
N ASN A 344 -12.94 20.30 -23.88
CA ASN A 344 -11.52 20.50 -24.16
C ASN A 344 -10.84 19.27 -24.81
N SER A 345 -9.75 19.50 -25.54
CA SER A 345 -8.93 18.41 -26.07
C SER A 345 -8.22 17.66 -24.94
N ILE A 346 -7.84 16.39 -25.19
CA ILE A 346 -7.09 15.59 -24.20
C ILE A 346 -5.79 16.31 -23.81
N SER A 347 -5.09 16.92 -24.76
CA SER A 347 -3.85 17.66 -24.49
C SER A 347 -4.07 18.87 -23.56
N VAL A 348 -5.19 19.58 -23.71
CA VAL A 348 -5.54 20.70 -22.81
C VAL A 348 -5.86 20.19 -21.41
N ILE A 349 -6.65 19.12 -21.29
CA ILE A 349 -6.99 18.51 -19.99
C ILE A 349 -5.73 17.99 -19.29
N ASP A 350 -4.84 17.32 -20.03
CA ASP A 350 -3.57 16.81 -19.49
C ASP A 350 -2.65 17.95 -19.06
N THR A 351 -2.60 19.05 -19.81
CA THR A 351 -1.88 20.27 -19.41
C THR A 351 -2.44 20.88 -18.14
N ASN A 352 -3.77 20.93 -18.00
CA ASN A 352 -4.41 21.46 -16.79
C ASN A 352 -4.15 20.57 -15.56
N LEU A 353 -4.19 19.24 -15.73
CA LEU A 353 -3.82 18.29 -14.67
C LEU A 353 -2.35 18.47 -14.27
N ARG A 354 -1.44 18.55 -15.25
CA ARG A 354 -0.01 18.81 -15.02
C ARG A 354 0.20 20.09 -14.21
N ASN A 355 -0.44 21.18 -14.63
CA ASN A 355 -0.34 22.47 -13.97
C ASN A 355 -0.95 22.44 -12.56
N ALA A 356 -2.02 21.67 -12.34
CA ALA A 356 -2.59 21.49 -11.00
C ALA A 356 -1.58 20.82 -10.06
N ILE A 357 -0.89 19.76 -10.51
CA ILE A 357 0.14 19.05 -9.74
C ILE A 357 1.32 19.97 -9.41
N ILE A 358 1.87 20.68 -10.41
CA ILE A 358 2.99 21.63 -10.21
C ILE A 358 2.61 22.74 -9.20
N ASN A 359 1.33 23.12 -9.16
CA ASN A 359 0.83 24.15 -8.26
C ASN A 359 0.41 23.64 -6.88
N MET A 360 0.54 22.34 -6.59
CA MET A 360 0.30 21.82 -5.24
C MET A 360 1.31 22.40 -4.25
N ARG A 361 0.83 22.70 -3.03
CA ARG A 361 1.62 23.32 -1.97
C ARG A 361 1.50 22.52 -0.67
N ASP A 362 2.59 22.49 0.08
CA ASP A 362 2.63 21.93 1.42
C ASP A 362 1.98 22.86 2.46
N SER A 363 1.88 22.42 3.70
CA SER A 363 1.31 23.20 4.82
C SER A 363 2.04 24.53 5.09
N ARG A 364 3.24 24.72 4.53
CA ARG A 364 4.07 25.93 4.63
C ARG A 364 4.03 26.78 3.36
N GLY A 365 3.19 26.43 2.37
CA GLY A 365 3.05 27.14 1.11
C GLY A 365 4.18 26.90 0.10
N ARG A 366 5.02 25.88 0.31
CA ARG A 366 6.11 25.50 -0.63
C ARG A 366 5.58 24.51 -1.66
N ASN A 367 6.15 24.52 -2.87
CA ASN A 367 5.78 23.58 -3.91
C ASN A 367 6.06 22.14 -3.44
N LEU A 368 5.06 21.26 -3.57
CA LEU A 368 5.26 19.82 -3.31
C LEU A 368 6.09 19.16 -4.42
N TYR A 369 5.86 19.60 -5.67
CA TYR A 369 6.56 19.08 -6.83
C TYR A 369 7.35 20.17 -7.56
N ASN A 370 8.50 19.80 -8.10
CA ASN A 370 9.26 20.63 -9.02
C ASN A 370 8.94 20.16 -10.46
N SER A 371 8.69 21.09 -11.38
CA SER A 371 8.34 20.76 -12.77
C SER A 371 9.44 20.02 -13.54
N THR A 372 10.67 20.05 -13.04
CA THR A 372 11.84 19.36 -13.60
C THR A 372 12.31 18.18 -12.75
N SER A 373 11.61 17.80 -11.67
CA SER A 373 12.03 16.65 -10.88
C SER A 373 11.80 15.35 -11.64
N THR A 374 12.76 14.45 -11.48
CA THR A 374 12.65 13.07 -11.96
C THR A 374 12.68 12.13 -10.78
N THR A 375 12.00 11.00 -10.93
CA THR A 375 12.00 9.87 -10.02
C THR A 375 12.73 8.73 -10.70
N ARG A 376 13.69 8.12 -10.00
CA ARG A 376 14.36 6.92 -10.47
C ARG A 376 13.46 5.72 -10.22
N VAL A 377 13.14 5.00 -11.27
CA VAL A 377 12.42 3.71 -11.24
C VAL A 377 13.40 2.61 -11.63
N ASP A 378 13.32 1.44 -11.00
CA ASP A 378 14.31 0.37 -11.20
C ASP A 378 13.75 -1.06 -11.21
N GLY A 379 12.42 -1.23 -11.20
CA GLY A 379 11.81 -2.55 -11.35
C GLY A 379 11.55 -3.28 -10.04
N GLY A 380 11.52 -2.54 -8.95
CA GLY A 380 11.55 -3.07 -7.60
C GLY A 380 12.81 -3.87 -7.32
N ALA A 381 13.95 -3.31 -7.77
CA ALA A 381 15.26 -3.85 -7.45
C ALA A 381 15.70 -3.47 -6.03
N GLY A 382 14.91 -2.60 -5.36
CA GLY A 382 15.09 -2.23 -3.96
C GLY A 382 16.51 -1.76 -3.65
N HIS A 383 17.16 -1.05 -4.58
CA HIS A 383 18.60 -0.86 -4.50
C HIS A 383 18.99 -0.11 -3.23
N PHE A 384 19.64 -0.87 -2.35
CA PHE A 384 20.39 -0.38 -1.23
C PHE A 384 21.85 -0.34 -1.67
N PHE A 385 22.27 0.87 -2.08
CA PHE A 385 23.60 1.36 -2.44
C PHE A 385 24.40 0.55 -3.48
N ASN A 386 24.84 1.22 -4.55
CA ASN A 386 25.95 0.78 -5.41
C ASN A 386 27.32 1.14 -4.81
#